data_AF-Q3I3B3-F1
#
_entry.id   AF-Q3I3B3-F1
#
_cell.length_a   1.000
_cell.length_b   1.000
_cell.length_c   1.000
_cell.angle_alpha   90.00
_cell.angle_beta   90.00
_cell.angle_gamma   90.00
#
_symmetry.space_group_name_H-M   'P 1'
#
loop_
_entity.id
_entity.type
_entity.pdbx_description
1 polymer ?
#
loop_
_entity_poly.entity_id
_entity_poly.type
_entity_poly.pdbx_seq_one_letter_code
_entity_poly.pdbx_strand_id
1 'polypeptide(L)'
;MKTEFTCFKEWGGHWRGSNATGETVICPLSYTTRLFLEHFCTRGYTVAGSPLNTYFGTDLLHRLYHLPAIGEGHIEHFSDSYEDVLELGAHNSSFAVRDSNALQYFAADVYGFDIAVPGIGCAGTPSPKPSTTSQPPATTTAAVPPVSIAPP
;
A
#
# COMPACT_ATOMS: atom_id res chain seq x y z
N MET A 1 4.84 -21.76 22.01
CA MET A 1 3.38 -21.61 21.93
C MET A 1 3.11 -20.11 21.82
N LYS A 2 2.84 -19.60 20.60
CA LYS A 2 2.53 -18.17 20.42
C LYS A 2 1.10 -17.97 20.91
N THR A 3 0.91 -17.15 21.94
CA THR A 3 -0.43 -16.83 22.44
C THR A 3 -1.24 -16.16 21.34
N GLU A 4 -2.45 -16.64 21.13
CA GLU A 4 -3.28 -16.43 19.94
C GLU A 4 -3.84 -15.02 19.74
N PHE A 5 -3.54 -14.11 20.67
CA PHE A 5 -3.85 -12.68 20.66
C PHE A 5 -2.60 -11.79 20.56
N THR A 6 -1.48 -12.33 20.08
CA THR A 6 -0.21 -11.58 20.07
C THR A 6 -0.27 -10.45 19.05
N CYS A 7 -0.29 -9.23 19.56
CA CYS A 7 -0.05 -8.03 18.78
C CYS A 7 1.44 -7.68 18.77
N PHE A 8 2.00 -7.53 17.58
CA PHE A 8 3.30 -6.91 17.39
C PHE A 8 3.17 -5.40 17.56
N LYS A 9 4.19 -4.73 18.10
CA LYS A 9 4.13 -3.30 18.45
C LYS A 9 3.88 -2.42 17.22
N GLU A 10 4.38 -2.86 16.09
CA GLU A 10 4.34 -2.20 14.78
C GLU A 10 3.09 -2.51 13.96
N TRP A 11 2.20 -3.40 14.41
CA TRP A 11 1.00 -3.80 13.65
C TRP A 11 -0.27 -3.19 14.26
N GLY A 12 -1.15 -2.67 13.41
CA GLY A 12 -2.51 -2.28 13.84
C GLY A 12 -3.48 -3.45 13.94
N GLY A 13 -3.12 -4.58 13.39
CA GLY A 13 -3.95 -5.77 13.38
C GLY A 13 -3.49 -6.73 12.31
N HIS A 14 -4.08 -7.93 12.31
CA HIS A 14 -3.80 -8.95 11.32
C HIS A 14 -4.94 -9.98 11.28
N TRP A 15 -5.03 -10.73 10.18
CA TRP A 15 -5.81 -11.96 10.13
C TRP A 15 -5.07 -13.08 10.89
N ARG A 16 -5.79 -13.95 11.60
CA ARG A 16 -5.17 -15.02 12.43
C ARG A 16 -4.62 -16.20 11.62
N GLY A 17 -4.84 -16.24 10.31
CA GLY A 17 -4.34 -17.30 9.45
C GLY A 17 -5.10 -18.62 9.61
N SER A 18 -4.44 -19.73 9.27
CA SER A 18 -5.04 -21.07 9.24
C SER A 18 -5.54 -21.59 10.60
N ASN A 19 -5.08 -21.02 11.71
CA ASN A 19 -5.47 -21.44 13.06
C ASN A 19 -6.86 -20.89 13.49
N ALA A 20 -7.29 -19.76 12.91
CA ALA A 20 -8.62 -19.18 13.15
C ALA A 20 -9.04 -18.35 11.94
N THR A 21 -9.43 -19.04 10.87
CA THR A 21 -9.63 -18.44 9.55
C THR A 21 -10.74 -17.40 9.51
N GLY A 22 -11.69 -17.43 10.44
CA GLY A 22 -12.79 -16.46 10.55
C GLY A 22 -12.50 -15.22 11.40
N GLU A 23 -11.26 -15.02 11.87
CA GLU A 23 -10.96 -14.00 12.87
C GLU A 23 -9.87 -13.02 12.42
N THR A 24 -10.11 -11.73 12.67
CA THR A 24 -9.11 -10.66 12.61
C THR A 24 -8.84 -10.13 14.01
N VAL A 25 -7.58 -9.82 14.29
CA VAL A 25 -7.16 -9.14 15.53
C VAL A 25 -7.01 -7.65 15.26
N ILE A 26 -7.54 -6.81 16.16
CA ILE A 26 -7.25 -5.37 16.22
C ILE A 26 -6.25 -5.14 17.35
N CYS A 27 -5.14 -4.47 17.03
CA CYS A 27 -4.04 -4.25 17.97
C CYS A 27 -4.05 -2.84 18.56
N PRO A 28 -3.40 -2.63 19.73
CA PRO A 28 -3.36 -1.33 20.41
C PRO A 28 -2.97 -0.15 19.51
N LEU A 29 -2.02 -0.37 18.57
CA LEU A 29 -1.59 0.66 17.63
C LEU A 29 -2.74 1.20 16.78
N SER A 30 -3.75 0.39 16.44
CA SER A 30 -4.89 0.87 15.66
C SER A 30 -5.64 2.00 16.37
N TYR A 31 -5.85 1.88 17.68
CA TYR A 31 -6.62 2.86 18.46
C TYR A 31 -5.96 4.23 18.59
N THR A 32 -4.66 4.35 18.29
CA THR A 32 -3.92 5.62 18.42
C THR A 32 -3.51 6.22 17.07
N THR A 33 -3.67 5.50 15.97
CA THR A 33 -3.19 5.93 14.65
C THR A 33 -4.24 5.89 13.55
N ARG A 34 -5.35 5.17 13.75
CA ARG A 34 -6.45 5.09 12.78
C ARG A 34 -7.50 6.14 13.13
N LEU A 35 -8.05 6.78 12.11
CA LEU A 35 -9.15 7.72 12.25
C LEU A 35 -10.50 7.02 12.00
N PHE A 36 -11.58 7.59 12.53
CA PHE A 36 -12.94 7.17 12.21
C PHE A 36 -13.42 7.77 10.88
N LEU A 37 -14.45 7.16 10.27
CA LEU A 37 -14.94 7.54 8.94
C LEU A 37 -15.60 8.93 8.90
N GLU A 38 -16.02 9.47 10.05
CA GLU A 38 -16.51 10.85 10.18
C GLU A 38 -15.41 11.88 9.89
N HIS A 39 -14.15 11.46 9.91
CA HIS A 39 -12.98 12.28 9.55
C HIS A 39 -12.46 11.99 8.14
N PHE A 40 -13.17 11.20 7.32
CA PHE A 40 -12.73 10.87 5.96
C PHE A 40 -12.60 12.13 5.10
N CYS A 41 -11.56 12.21 4.26
CA CYS A 41 -11.22 13.41 3.45
C CYS A 41 -10.87 14.68 4.26
N THR A 42 -10.59 14.57 5.56
CA THR A 42 -10.15 15.72 6.39
C THR A 42 -8.63 15.71 6.62
N ARG A 43 -8.10 16.78 7.23
CA ARG A 43 -6.69 16.87 7.69
C ARG A 43 -5.65 16.66 6.58
N GLY A 44 -6.00 17.00 5.33
CA GLY A 44 -5.13 16.84 4.17
C GLY A 44 -5.00 15.40 3.65
N TYR A 45 -5.85 14.48 4.13
CA TYR A 45 -5.93 13.14 3.57
C TYR A 45 -6.35 13.19 2.10
N THR A 46 -5.68 12.39 1.28
CA THR A 46 -6.13 12.06 -0.07
C THR A 46 -5.98 10.57 -0.30
N VAL A 47 -6.85 9.98 -1.12
CA VAL A 47 -6.84 8.54 -1.39
C VAL A 47 -5.50 8.11 -1.98
N ALA A 48 -4.98 8.85 -2.97
CA ALA A 48 -3.70 8.56 -3.62
C ALA A 48 -2.48 8.83 -2.72
N GLY A 49 -2.54 9.86 -1.88
CA GLY A 49 -1.37 10.39 -1.17
C GLY A 49 -1.22 9.94 0.28
N SER A 50 -2.11 9.08 0.79
CA SER A 50 -2.12 8.67 2.20
C SER A 50 -2.14 7.16 2.37
N PRO A 51 -1.61 6.62 3.49
CA PRO A 51 -1.63 5.18 3.75
C PRO A 51 -3.05 4.61 3.77
N LEU A 52 -3.25 3.44 3.14
CA LEU A 52 -4.55 2.75 3.10
C LEU A 52 -5.11 2.43 4.50
N ASN A 53 -4.24 2.26 5.50
CA ASN A 53 -4.63 1.99 6.88
C ASN A 53 -4.87 3.26 7.73
N THR A 54 -5.00 4.44 7.11
CA THR A 54 -5.26 5.71 7.83
C THR A 54 -6.60 5.68 8.57
N TYR A 55 -7.63 5.04 8.01
CA TYR A 55 -8.95 4.93 8.63
C TYR A 55 -9.24 3.50 9.08
N PHE A 56 -10.01 3.36 10.17
CA PHE A 56 -10.46 2.05 10.62
C PHE A 56 -11.24 1.30 9.53
N GLY A 57 -12.09 2.00 8.77
CA GLY A 57 -12.90 1.38 7.72
C GLY A 57 -12.07 0.70 6.63
N THR A 58 -11.07 1.40 6.09
CA THR A 58 -10.20 0.88 5.02
C THR A 58 -9.25 -0.21 5.54
N ASP A 59 -8.70 -0.03 6.74
CA ASP A 59 -7.84 -1.04 7.40
C ASP A 59 -8.62 -2.33 7.73
N LEU A 60 -9.88 -2.23 8.17
CA LEU A 60 -10.72 -3.40 8.41
C LEU A 60 -11.10 -4.12 7.12
N LEU A 61 -11.40 -3.38 6.04
CA LEU A 61 -11.74 -3.96 4.74
C LEU A 61 -10.62 -4.86 4.20
N HIS A 62 -9.36 -4.40 4.28
CA HIS A 62 -8.19 -5.22 3.97
C HIS A 62 -8.19 -6.56 4.72
N ARG A 63 -8.42 -6.51 6.04
CA ARG A 63 -8.34 -7.70 6.89
C ARG A 63 -9.50 -8.66 6.59
N LEU A 64 -10.66 -8.13 6.25
CA LEU A 64 -11.80 -8.93 5.83
C LEU A 64 -11.51 -9.68 4.53
N TYR A 65 -10.76 -9.11 3.58
CA TYR A 65 -10.36 -9.84 2.37
C TYR A 65 -9.49 -11.07 2.64
N HIS A 66 -8.75 -11.10 3.76
CA HIS A 66 -8.01 -12.30 4.15
C HIS A 66 -8.88 -13.41 4.74
N LEU A 67 -10.14 -13.13 5.12
CA LEU A 67 -11.04 -14.16 5.62
C LEU A 67 -11.54 -15.01 4.46
N PRO A 68 -11.41 -16.36 4.50
CA PRO A 68 -11.88 -17.22 3.42
C PRO A 68 -13.39 -17.08 3.14
N ALA A 69 -14.20 -16.72 4.13
CA ALA A 69 -15.63 -16.50 3.95
C ALA A 69 -15.98 -15.21 3.17
N ILE A 70 -15.01 -14.32 2.95
CA ILE A 70 -15.19 -13.04 2.26
C ILE A 70 -14.33 -12.99 1.00
N GLY A 71 -13.02 -13.20 1.13
CA GLY A 71 -12.11 -13.17 -0.01
C GLY A 71 -12.02 -14.46 -0.79
N GLU A 72 -12.57 -15.57 -0.26
CA GLU A 72 -12.60 -16.91 -0.91
C GLU A 72 -11.22 -17.43 -1.34
N GLY A 73 -10.13 -16.87 -0.81
CA GLY A 73 -8.76 -17.16 -1.29
C GLY A 73 -8.49 -16.64 -2.70
N HIS A 74 -9.30 -15.72 -3.22
CA HIS A 74 -9.18 -15.12 -4.53
C HIS A 74 -8.73 -13.66 -4.51
N ILE A 75 -8.77 -13.00 -3.34
CA ILE A 75 -8.27 -11.64 -3.15
C ILE A 75 -6.86 -11.72 -2.53
N GLU A 76 -5.86 -11.21 -3.23
CA GLU A 76 -4.45 -11.28 -2.86
C GLU A 76 -3.74 -9.92 -2.99
N HIS A 77 -2.42 -9.90 -2.84
CA HIS A 77 -1.55 -8.73 -3.01
C HIS A 77 -0.80 -8.83 -4.35
N PHE A 78 -1.32 -8.18 -5.38
CA PHE A 78 -0.70 -8.04 -6.70
C PHE A 78 -0.04 -6.66 -6.89
N SER A 79 -0.32 -5.70 -6.02
CA SER A 79 0.24 -4.34 -6.06
C SER A 79 0.35 -3.73 -4.65
N ASP A 80 1.32 -2.83 -4.45
CA ASP A 80 1.65 -2.29 -3.12
C ASP A 80 1.28 -0.80 -2.93
N SER A 81 1.20 -0.03 -4.03
CA SER A 81 0.95 1.42 -4.01
C SER A 81 -0.23 1.83 -4.90
N TYR A 82 -0.70 3.06 -4.74
CA TYR A 82 -1.77 3.62 -5.59
C TYR A 82 -1.36 3.61 -7.07
N GLU A 83 -0.12 3.96 -7.38
CA GLU A 83 0.38 3.97 -8.75
C GLU A 83 0.57 2.55 -9.31
N ASP A 84 0.89 1.56 -8.47
CA ASP A 84 0.94 0.16 -8.87
C ASP A 84 -0.46 -0.39 -9.16
N VAL A 85 -1.48 0.03 -8.40
CA VAL A 85 -2.87 -0.30 -8.68
C VAL A 85 -3.33 0.29 -10.02
N LEU A 86 -2.98 1.54 -10.32
CA LEU A 86 -3.32 2.16 -11.62
C LEU A 86 -2.65 1.42 -12.78
N GLU A 87 -1.37 1.07 -12.64
CA GLU A 87 -0.62 0.27 -13.63
C GLU A 87 -1.25 -1.12 -13.82
N LEU A 88 -1.57 -1.80 -12.71
CA LEU A 88 -2.22 -3.11 -12.72
C LEU A 88 -3.59 -3.03 -13.40
N GLY A 89 -4.37 -1.98 -13.13
CA GLY A 89 -5.66 -1.74 -13.78
C GLY A 89 -5.55 -1.50 -15.29
N ALA A 90 -4.53 -0.74 -15.72
CA ALA A 90 -4.31 -0.41 -17.13
C ALA A 90 -3.81 -1.60 -17.95
N HIS A 91 -2.94 -2.44 -17.38
CA HIS A 91 -2.23 -3.46 -18.14
C HIS A 91 -2.61 -4.90 -17.78
N ASN A 92 -3.26 -5.13 -16.63
CA ASN A 92 -3.60 -6.47 -16.16
C ASN A 92 -4.89 -6.49 -15.32
N SER A 93 -5.96 -5.92 -15.88
CA SER A 93 -7.23 -5.65 -15.19
C SER A 93 -7.88 -6.86 -14.51
N SER A 94 -7.64 -8.09 -15.01
CA SER A 94 -8.13 -9.32 -14.36
C SER A 94 -7.52 -9.56 -12.98
N PHE A 95 -6.32 -9.06 -12.70
CA PHE A 95 -5.72 -9.10 -11.36
C PHE A 95 -6.14 -7.90 -10.51
N ALA A 96 -6.38 -6.73 -11.11
CA ALA A 96 -6.82 -5.55 -10.37
C ALA A 96 -8.14 -5.79 -9.61
N VAL A 97 -9.08 -6.53 -10.20
CA VAL A 97 -10.35 -6.91 -9.52
C VAL A 97 -10.20 -7.94 -8.40
N ARG A 98 -8.98 -8.47 -8.21
CA ARG A 98 -8.60 -9.45 -7.18
C ARG A 98 -7.48 -8.93 -6.28
N ASP A 99 -7.04 -7.70 -6.50
CA ASP A 99 -5.99 -7.08 -5.71
C ASP A 99 -6.61 -6.38 -4.50
N SER A 100 -6.14 -6.74 -3.31
CA SER A 100 -6.69 -6.22 -2.07
C SER A 100 -6.46 -4.72 -1.91
N ASN A 101 -5.37 -4.16 -2.46
CA ASN A 101 -5.11 -2.72 -2.42
C ASN A 101 -5.96 -1.97 -3.44
N ALA A 102 -6.17 -2.52 -4.63
CA ALA A 102 -7.06 -1.97 -5.65
C ALA A 102 -8.51 -1.89 -5.15
N LEU A 103 -9.01 -2.97 -4.54
CA LEU A 103 -10.34 -3.00 -3.96
C LEU A 103 -10.48 -2.02 -2.77
N GLN A 104 -9.44 -1.90 -1.93
CA GLN A 104 -9.41 -0.91 -0.85
C GLN A 104 -9.41 0.54 -1.39
N TYR A 105 -8.57 0.86 -2.36
CA TYR A 105 -8.52 2.20 -2.96
C TYR A 105 -9.82 2.54 -3.67
N PHE A 106 -10.42 1.60 -4.40
CA PHE A 106 -11.72 1.78 -5.00
C PHE A 106 -12.79 2.10 -3.96
N ALA A 107 -12.86 1.33 -2.86
CA ALA A 107 -13.81 1.59 -1.79
C ALA A 107 -13.57 2.94 -1.11
N ALA A 108 -12.30 3.32 -0.89
CA ALA A 108 -11.92 4.61 -0.33
C ALA A 108 -12.34 5.79 -1.23
N ASP A 109 -12.12 5.67 -2.55
CA ASP A 109 -12.45 6.70 -3.53
C ASP A 109 -13.97 6.88 -3.65
N VAL A 110 -14.72 5.78 -3.78
CA VAL A 110 -16.19 5.80 -3.83
C VAL A 110 -16.77 6.36 -2.54
N TYR A 111 -16.29 5.93 -1.36
CA TYR A 111 -16.75 6.48 -0.08
C TYR A 111 -16.45 7.99 0.02
N GLY A 112 -15.26 8.40 -0.43
CA GLY A 112 -14.88 9.80 -0.52
C GLY A 112 -15.85 10.61 -1.37
N PHE A 113 -16.15 10.11 -2.57
CA PHE A 113 -16.97 10.80 -3.57
C PHE A 113 -18.46 10.80 -3.25
N ASP A 114 -19.02 9.68 -2.78
CA ASP A 114 -20.46 9.53 -2.56
C ASP A 114 -20.91 9.98 -1.16
N ILE A 115 -20.06 9.77 -0.14
CA ILE A 115 -20.45 9.93 1.27
C ILE A 115 -19.71 11.08 1.93
N ALA A 116 -18.37 11.10 1.89
CA ALA A 116 -17.59 12.05 2.68
C ALA A 116 -17.63 13.48 2.12
N VAL A 117 -17.45 13.64 0.80
CA VAL A 117 -17.53 14.92 0.10
C VAL A 117 -18.34 14.73 -1.20
N PRO A 118 -19.68 14.67 -1.10
CA PRO A 118 -20.57 14.32 -2.21
C PRO A 118 -20.27 15.06 -3.52
N GLY A 119 -19.97 14.32 -4.58
CA GLY A 119 -19.73 14.84 -5.92
C GLY A 119 -18.34 15.45 -6.17
N ILE A 120 -17.48 15.52 -5.15
CA ILE A 120 -16.13 16.10 -5.24
C ILE A 120 -15.06 15.06 -4.84
N GLY A 121 -15.27 14.37 -3.71
CA GLY A 121 -14.32 13.40 -3.17
C GLY A 121 -13.00 13.99 -2.68
N CYS A 122 -12.02 13.12 -2.49
CA CYS A 122 -10.64 13.47 -2.12
C CYS A 122 -9.61 12.51 -2.74
N ALA A 123 -9.80 12.14 -4.01
CA ALA A 123 -8.93 11.20 -4.72
C ALA A 123 -7.44 11.59 -4.61
N GLY A 124 -7.12 12.89 -4.74
CA GLY A 124 -5.76 13.39 -4.77
C GLY A 124 -5.09 13.17 -6.12
N THR A 125 -3.77 13.40 -6.16
CA THR A 125 -2.95 13.22 -7.36
C THR A 125 -1.95 12.09 -7.11
N PRO A 126 -1.82 11.10 -8.01
CA PRO A 126 -0.79 10.08 -7.92
C PRO A 126 0.60 10.70 -7.86
N SER A 127 1.49 10.13 -7.07
CA SER A 127 2.89 10.50 -7.06
C SER A 127 3.54 10.04 -8.37
N PRO A 128 4.49 10.81 -8.95
CA PRO A 128 5.26 10.33 -10.07
C PRO A 128 6.05 9.09 -9.66
N LYS A 129 5.89 7.95 -10.35
CA LYS A 129 6.80 6.81 -10.15
C LYS A 129 8.22 7.28 -10.50
N PRO A 130 9.23 6.98 -9.66
CA PRO A 130 10.62 7.24 -10.03
C PRO A 130 10.91 6.52 -11.34
N SER A 131 11.22 7.28 -12.39
CA SER A 131 11.61 6.70 -13.66
C SER A 131 12.87 5.86 -13.44
N THR A 132 12.78 4.55 -13.60
CA THR A 132 13.97 3.68 -13.63
C THR A 132 14.66 3.88 -14.98
N THR A 133 15.23 5.05 -15.20
CA THR A 133 16.19 5.23 -16.28
C THR A 133 17.44 4.53 -15.83
N SER A 134 17.68 3.32 -16.34
CA SER A 134 18.95 2.60 -16.20
C SER A 134 20.06 3.53 -16.69
N GLN A 135 20.73 4.25 -15.79
CA GLN A 135 21.96 4.94 -16.11
C GLN A 135 22.97 3.85 -16.55
N PRO A 136 23.57 3.95 -17.75
CA PRO A 136 24.66 3.08 -18.11
C PRO A 136 25.76 3.20 -17.05
N PRO A 137 26.46 2.10 -16.70
CA PRO A 137 27.56 2.17 -15.75
C PRO A 137 28.55 3.25 -16.17
N ALA A 138 28.95 4.12 -15.25
CA ALA A 138 30.00 5.10 -15.52
C ALA A 138 31.30 4.35 -15.86
N THR A 139 31.77 4.49 -17.09
CA THR A 139 33.05 3.95 -17.52
C THR A 139 34.16 4.74 -16.82
N THR A 140 34.76 4.15 -15.78
CA THR A 140 35.95 4.73 -15.13
C THR A 140 37.15 4.55 -16.05
N THR A 141 37.55 5.60 -16.76
CA THR A 141 38.82 5.63 -17.51
C THR A 141 39.96 5.67 -16.50
N ALA A 142 40.70 4.57 -16.36
CA ALA A 142 41.92 4.54 -15.54
C ALA A 142 42.98 5.45 -16.18
N ALA A 143 43.44 6.45 -15.42
CA ALA A 143 44.55 7.30 -15.81
C ALA A 143 45.86 6.49 -15.78
N VAL A 144 46.58 6.48 -16.89
CA VAL A 144 47.92 5.87 -17.01
C VAL A 144 48.93 6.73 -16.24
N PRO A 145 49.75 6.19 -15.34
CA PRO A 145 50.76 6.97 -14.63
C PRO A 145 51.90 7.39 -15.58
N PRO A 146 52.47 8.59 -15.41
CA PRO A 146 53.56 9.06 -16.26
C PRO A 146 54.86 8.30 -15.99
N VAL A 147 55.50 7.86 -17.07
CA VAL A 147 56.84 7.24 -17.08
C VAL A 147 57.89 8.32 -16.84
N SER A 148 58.70 8.18 -15.79
CA SER A 148 59.85 9.03 -15.52
C SER A 148 61.04 8.55 -16.36
N ILE A 149 61.52 9.39 -17.28
CA ILE A 149 62.78 9.20 -18.01
C ILE A 149 63.69 10.36 -17.60
N ALA A 150 64.77 10.06 -16.88
CA ALA A 150 65.87 10.99 -16.66
C ALA A 150 67.00 10.69 -17.68
N PRO A 151 67.49 11.70 -18.43
CA PRO A 151 68.57 11.56 -19.42
C PRO A 151 69.99 11.66 -18.76
N PRO A 152 71.09 11.44 -19.52
CA PRO A 152 72.31 10.74 -19.07
C PRO A 152 73.20 11.47 -18.06
#